data_AF-Q6MRR0-F1
#
_entry.id   AF-Q6MRR0-F1
#
_cell.length_a   1.000
_cell.length_b   1.000
_cell.length_c   1.000
_cell.angle_alpha   90.00
_cell.angle_beta   90.00
_cell.angle_gamma   90.00
#
_symmetry.space_group_name_H-M   'P 1'
#
loop_
_entity.id
_entity.type
_entity.pdbx_description
1 polymer ?
#
loop_
_entity_poly.entity_id
_entity_poly.type
_entity_poly.pdbx_seq_one_letter_code
_entity_poly.pdbx_strand_id
1 'polypeptide(L)'
;MKQFENRWIFEFVEEKPDAIIKSMFGGLALYYQGQLKMLLSENVGDYSYRGKEYDFEVWNGVLIATDRIHHESLQKQFPFLVNHPVLPKWLYLPFTFEGWEERIEMITCLVRSSDPRVGVWPQEKARKKTKKRTVKKVVKKKVTKKVAKKVVSRSKKPVKRR
;
A
#
# COMPACT_ATOMS: atom_id res chain seq x y z
N MET A 1 19.85 -6.23 13.81
CA MET A 1 19.33 -5.90 12.47
C MET A 1 19.40 -7.16 11.63
N LYS A 2 18.43 -7.43 10.74
CA LYS A 2 18.62 -8.46 9.71
C LYS A 2 19.76 -7.99 8.80
N GLN A 3 20.79 -8.81 8.62
CA GLN A 3 21.82 -8.58 7.62
C GLN A 3 21.21 -8.93 6.26
N PHE A 4 21.62 -8.22 5.21
CA PHE A 4 21.20 -8.49 3.85
C PHE A 4 22.44 -8.72 3.01
N GLU A 5 22.53 -9.88 2.36
CA GLU A 5 23.73 -10.30 1.62
C GLU A 5 23.86 -9.47 0.34
N ASN A 6 22.75 -9.31 -0.38
CA ASN A 6 22.68 -8.59 -1.66
C ASN A 6 22.49 -7.07 -1.47
N ARG A 7 22.94 -6.52 -0.33
CA ARG A 7 22.85 -5.07 -0.06
C ARG A 7 23.75 -4.24 -0.99
N TRP A 8 24.79 -4.84 -1.54
CA TRP A 8 25.76 -4.22 -2.46
C TRP A 8 25.09 -3.54 -3.67
N ILE A 9 23.92 -4.02 -4.12
CA ILE A 9 23.14 -3.41 -5.22
C ILE A 9 22.71 -1.95 -4.93
N PHE A 10 22.81 -1.51 -3.67
CA PHE A 10 22.53 -0.14 -3.23
C PHE A 10 23.79 0.65 -2.84
N GLU A 11 25.01 0.22 -3.16
CA GLU A 11 26.24 0.97 -2.86
C GLU A 11 26.28 2.34 -3.54
N PHE A 12 25.71 2.48 -4.74
CA PHE A 12 25.61 3.77 -5.44
C PHE A 12 24.79 4.84 -4.68
N VAL A 13 24.08 4.46 -3.60
CA VAL A 13 23.42 5.39 -2.67
C VAL A 13 24.44 6.30 -2.00
N GLU A 14 25.66 5.83 -1.74
CA GLU A 14 26.73 6.62 -1.13
C GLU A 14 27.21 7.76 -2.05
N GLU A 15 27.16 7.55 -3.37
CA GLU A 15 27.45 8.57 -4.39
C GLU A 15 26.30 9.56 -4.61
N LYS A 16 25.08 9.24 -4.15
CA LYS A 16 23.85 9.99 -4.47
C LYS A 16 23.14 10.45 -3.17
N PRO A 17 23.36 11.68 -2.68
CA PRO A 17 22.80 12.15 -1.40
C PRO A 17 21.26 12.18 -1.35
N ASP A 18 20.57 12.22 -2.51
CA ASP A 18 19.11 12.11 -2.62
C ASP A 18 18.57 10.67 -2.51
N ALA A 19 19.45 9.68 -2.35
CA ALA A 19 19.09 8.28 -2.21
C ALA A 19 19.02 7.86 -0.74
N ILE A 20 17.96 7.13 -0.37
CA ILE A 20 17.65 6.77 1.02
C ILE A 20 17.16 5.32 1.07
N ILE A 21 17.85 4.47 1.83
CA ILE A 21 17.42 3.10 2.11
C ILE A 21 16.52 3.10 3.36
N LYS A 22 15.37 2.40 3.29
CA LYS A 22 14.43 2.24 4.42
C LYS A 22 13.97 0.79 4.52
N SER A 23 13.83 0.26 5.73
CA SER A 23 13.24 -1.08 5.90
C SER A 23 11.74 -1.06 5.53
N MET A 24 11.31 -1.99 4.67
CA MET A 24 9.91 -2.13 4.26
C MET A 24 9.60 -3.59 3.90
N PHE A 25 8.43 -4.11 4.27
CA PHE A 25 8.00 -5.50 4.01
C PHE A 25 9.00 -6.60 4.45
N GLY A 26 9.84 -6.34 5.47
CA GLY A 26 10.90 -7.27 5.88
C GLY A 26 12.16 -7.24 5.01
N GLY A 27 12.21 -6.35 4.02
CA GLY A 27 13.33 -6.08 3.13
C GLY A 27 13.86 -4.64 3.23
N LEU A 28 14.69 -4.24 2.27
CA LEU A 28 15.27 -2.90 2.13
C LEU A 28 14.74 -2.19 0.88
N ALA A 29 13.98 -1.10 1.08
CA ALA A 29 13.44 -0.25 0.03
C ALA A 29 14.41 0.89 -0.29
N LEU A 30 14.78 1.01 -1.56
CA LEU A 30 15.53 2.13 -2.12
C LEU A 30 14.57 3.24 -2.56
N TYR A 31 14.69 4.39 -1.92
CA TYR A 31 14.14 5.65 -2.40
C TYR A 31 15.24 6.44 -3.10
N TYR A 32 14.95 7.01 -4.27
CA TYR A 32 15.85 7.94 -4.96
C TYR A 32 15.02 9.03 -5.64
N GLN A 33 15.45 10.29 -5.51
CA GLN A 33 14.71 11.46 -6.00
C GLN A 33 13.26 11.51 -5.47
N GLY A 34 13.06 11.10 -4.22
CA GLY A 34 11.74 11.03 -3.56
C GLY A 34 10.81 9.89 -4.03
N GLN A 35 11.15 9.16 -5.10
CA GLN A 35 10.40 8.01 -5.58
C GLN A 35 10.90 6.72 -4.94
N LEU A 36 10.01 5.74 -4.71
CA LEU A 36 10.43 4.36 -4.44
C LEU A 36 10.86 3.73 -5.77
N LYS A 37 12.12 3.30 -5.91
CA LYS A 37 12.66 2.70 -7.15
C LYS A 37 12.74 1.17 -7.06
N MET A 38 13.28 0.63 -5.97
CA MET A 38 13.53 -0.81 -5.80
C MET A 38 13.22 -1.27 -4.37
N LEU A 39 12.96 -2.56 -4.18
CA LEU A 39 12.88 -3.25 -2.89
C LEU A 39 13.68 -4.55 -2.97
N LEU A 40 14.73 -4.66 -2.17
CA LEU A 40 15.47 -5.90 -1.91
C LEU A 40 14.73 -6.71 -0.85
N SER A 41 14.44 -7.99 -1.11
CA SER A 41 13.80 -8.88 -0.15
C SER A 41 14.52 -10.24 -0.15
N GLU A 42 14.98 -10.68 1.01
CA GLU A 42 15.68 -11.96 1.20
C GLU A 42 14.86 -12.86 2.13
N ASN A 43 13.63 -13.18 1.74
CA ASN A 43 12.72 -13.99 2.55
C ASN A 43 12.42 -15.30 1.81
N VAL A 44 13.12 -16.34 2.27
CA VAL A 44 13.15 -17.72 1.76
C VAL A 44 11.93 -18.50 2.25
N GLY A 45 11.41 -19.43 1.44
CA GLY A 45 10.38 -20.40 1.80
C GLY A 45 8.95 -20.08 1.32
N ASP A 46 8.67 -18.85 0.88
CA ASP A 46 7.35 -18.46 0.34
C ASP A 46 7.23 -18.77 -1.16
N TYR A 47 6.93 -20.02 -1.53
CA TYR A 47 6.69 -20.44 -2.93
C TYR A 47 5.23 -20.33 -3.38
N SER A 48 4.29 -20.05 -2.47
CA SER A 48 2.86 -19.99 -2.80
C SER A 48 2.21 -18.66 -2.37
N TYR A 49 1.27 -18.17 -3.18
CA TYR A 49 0.45 -17.02 -2.85
C TYR A 49 -1.00 -17.22 -3.30
N ARG A 50 -1.95 -17.08 -2.36
CA ARG A 50 -3.40 -17.26 -2.58
C ARG A 50 -3.77 -18.61 -3.25
N GLY A 51 -3.08 -19.69 -2.88
CA GLY A 51 -3.33 -21.01 -3.43
C GLY A 51 -2.82 -21.22 -4.87
N LYS A 52 -1.91 -20.35 -5.34
CA LYS A 52 -1.07 -20.60 -6.52
C LYS A 52 0.35 -20.85 -6.07
N GLU A 53 0.96 -21.88 -6.60
CA GLU A 53 2.41 -22.16 -6.47
C GLU A 53 3.17 -21.47 -7.60
N TYR A 54 4.44 -21.18 -7.36
CA TYR A 54 5.37 -20.53 -8.29
C TYR A 54 6.70 -21.29 -8.26
N ASP A 55 7.37 -21.39 -9.40
CA ASP A 55 8.68 -22.04 -9.54
C ASP A 55 9.83 -21.25 -8.87
N PHE A 56 9.51 -20.10 -8.27
CA PHE A 56 10.42 -19.19 -7.60
C PHE A 56 9.82 -18.68 -6.29
N GLU A 57 10.69 -18.28 -5.37
CA GLU A 57 10.29 -17.68 -4.11
C GLU A 57 9.72 -16.28 -4.32
N VAL A 58 8.51 -16.07 -3.80
CA VAL A 58 7.72 -14.84 -3.99
C VAL A 58 8.37 -13.63 -3.30
N TRP A 59 9.23 -13.83 -2.30
CA TRP A 59 9.90 -12.76 -1.55
C TRP A 59 11.42 -12.91 -1.42
N ASN A 60 12.07 -13.71 -2.28
CA ASN A 60 13.53 -13.85 -2.32
C ASN A 60 14.11 -13.34 -3.65
N GLY A 61 14.25 -12.02 -3.75
CA GLY A 61 14.70 -11.32 -4.94
C GLY A 61 14.55 -9.80 -4.84
N VAL A 62 14.61 -9.13 -5.98
CA VAL A 62 14.47 -7.68 -6.08
C VAL A 62 13.20 -7.32 -6.83
N LEU A 63 12.39 -6.44 -6.22
CA LEU A 63 11.19 -5.87 -6.82
C LEU A 63 11.53 -4.49 -7.39
N ILE A 64 11.12 -4.23 -8.63
CA ILE A 64 11.28 -2.95 -9.31
C ILE A 64 9.95 -2.21 -9.23
N ALA A 65 9.94 -1.08 -8.52
CA ALA A 65 8.76 -0.26 -8.37
C ALA A 65 8.55 0.55 -9.65
N THR A 66 7.54 0.19 -10.42
CA THR A 66 7.15 0.84 -11.67
C THR A 66 5.62 0.96 -11.75
N ASP A 67 5.12 1.64 -12.78
CA ASP A 67 3.71 1.76 -13.11
C ASP A 67 3.34 0.83 -14.27
N ARG A 68 2.11 0.31 -14.28
CA ARG A 68 1.66 -0.69 -15.26
C ARG A 68 1.78 -0.23 -16.72
N ILE A 69 1.73 1.09 -16.95
CA ILE A 69 1.90 1.71 -18.26
C ILE A 69 3.31 1.43 -18.84
N HIS A 70 4.31 1.23 -17.97
CA HIS A 70 5.69 0.98 -18.38
C HIS A 70 6.06 -0.51 -18.38
N HIS A 71 5.19 -1.42 -17.91
CA HIS A 71 5.45 -2.85 -17.87
C HIS A 71 5.84 -3.41 -19.23
N GLU A 72 5.03 -3.15 -20.26
CA GLU A 72 5.29 -3.65 -21.61
C GLU A 72 6.63 -3.15 -22.16
N SER A 73 6.96 -1.87 -21.94
CA SER A 73 8.22 -1.28 -22.40
C SER A 73 9.43 -1.82 -21.64
N LEU A 74 9.29 -2.08 -20.34
CA LEU A 74 10.37 -2.65 -19.52
C LEU A 74 10.55 -4.15 -19.81
N GLN A 75 9.48 -4.91 -20.01
CA GLN A 75 9.56 -6.33 -20.37
C GLN A 75 10.09 -6.55 -21.78
N LYS A 76 9.82 -5.64 -22.73
CA LYS A 76 10.47 -5.65 -24.06
C LYS A 76 11.99 -5.43 -23.99
N GLN A 77 12.47 -4.65 -23.01
CA GLN A 77 13.89 -4.37 -22.80
C GLN A 77 14.58 -5.42 -21.90
N PHE A 78 13.83 -5.98 -20.94
CA PHE A 78 14.28 -6.91 -19.91
C PHE A 78 13.27 -8.07 -19.80
N PRO A 79 13.31 -9.06 -20.72
CA PRO A 79 12.32 -10.14 -20.77
C PRO A 79 12.36 -11.07 -19.55
N PHE A 80 13.41 -11.00 -18.74
CA PHE A 80 13.54 -11.70 -17.46
C PHE A 80 12.69 -11.10 -16.33
N LEU A 81 12.13 -9.89 -16.50
CA LEU A 81 11.31 -9.24 -15.47
C LEU A 81 9.88 -9.78 -15.46
N VAL A 82 9.52 -10.50 -14.40
CA VAL A 82 8.17 -11.05 -14.21
C VAL A 82 7.28 -10.11 -13.39
N ASN A 83 5.96 -10.23 -13.54
CA ASN A 83 5.02 -9.48 -12.69
C ASN A 83 4.96 -10.09 -11.28
N HIS A 84 5.14 -9.29 -10.23
CA HIS A 84 5.18 -9.81 -8.86
C HIS A 84 3.82 -10.39 -8.40
N PRO A 85 3.74 -11.64 -7.90
CA PRO A 85 2.48 -12.28 -7.50
C PRO A 85 1.63 -11.49 -6.49
N VAL A 86 2.26 -10.96 -5.44
CA VAL A 86 1.58 -10.19 -4.36
C VAL A 86 1.30 -8.75 -4.77
N LEU A 87 2.17 -8.17 -5.58
CA LEU A 87 2.21 -6.75 -5.91
C LEU A 87 2.22 -6.59 -7.43
N PRO A 88 1.12 -6.94 -8.13
CA PRO A 88 1.03 -6.95 -9.60
C PRO A 88 1.01 -5.54 -10.24
N LYS A 89 1.59 -4.55 -9.56
CA LYS A 89 2.00 -3.25 -10.10
C LYS A 89 3.53 -3.19 -10.26
N TRP A 90 4.29 -4.02 -9.55
CA TRP A 90 5.75 -4.03 -9.59
C TRP A 90 6.26 -5.23 -10.39
N LEU A 91 7.41 -5.03 -11.03
CA LEU A 91 8.16 -6.09 -11.68
C LEU A 91 9.08 -6.76 -10.65
N TYR A 92 9.54 -7.97 -10.95
CA TYR A 92 10.30 -8.81 -10.03
C TYR A 92 11.39 -9.57 -10.76
N LEU A 93 12.51 -9.73 -10.07
CA LEU A 93 13.66 -10.54 -10.45
C LEU A 93 14.04 -11.43 -9.24
N PRO A 94 13.73 -12.74 -9.24
CA PRO A 94 14.13 -13.65 -8.17
C PRO A 94 15.65 -13.90 -8.20
N PHE A 95 16.27 -14.18 -7.04
CA PHE A 95 17.70 -14.53 -6.99
C PHE A 95 18.04 -15.86 -7.67
N THR A 96 17.06 -16.76 -7.78
CA THR A 96 17.20 -18.05 -8.46
C THR A 96 17.28 -17.94 -9.98
N PHE A 97 17.19 -16.72 -10.54
CA PHE A 97 17.31 -16.50 -11.98
C PHE A 97 18.77 -16.59 -12.47
N GLU A 98 18.98 -17.23 -13.61
CA GLU A 98 20.34 -17.40 -14.18
C GLU A 98 20.96 -16.05 -14.61
N GLY A 99 22.20 -15.82 -14.20
CA GLY A 99 22.89 -14.53 -14.41
C GLY A 99 22.28 -13.37 -13.62
N TRP A 100 21.66 -13.65 -12.45
CA TRP A 100 20.99 -12.65 -11.62
C TRP A 100 21.84 -11.38 -11.38
N GLU A 101 23.14 -11.53 -11.08
CA GLU A 101 24.07 -10.44 -10.80
C GLU A 101 24.19 -9.46 -11.99
N GLU A 102 24.40 -9.99 -13.20
CA GLU A 102 24.41 -9.19 -14.43
C GLU A 102 23.06 -8.52 -14.67
N ARG A 103 21.95 -9.24 -14.44
CA ARG A 103 20.59 -8.70 -14.66
C ARG A 103 20.27 -7.58 -13.69
N ILE A 104 20.64 -7.70 -12.41
CA ILE A 104 20.39 -6.66 -11.42
C ILE A 104 21.29 -5.45 -11.65
N GLU A 105 22.53 -5.63 -12.09
CA GLU A 105 23.42 -4.51 -12.44
C GLU A 105 22.83 -3.66 -13.57
N MET A 106 22.29 -4.28 -14.63
CA MET A 106 21.58 -3.56 -15.70
C MET A 106 20.41 -2.70 -15.18
N ILE A 107 19.64 -3.23 -14.24
CA ILE A 107 18.51 -2.51 -13.61
C ILE A 107 19.01 -1.38 -12.68
N THR A 108 20.06 -1.63 -11.90
CA THR A 108 20.70 -0.64 -11.02
C THR A 108 21.30 0.51 -11.85
N CYS A 109 21.91 0.23 -13.00
CA CYS A 109 22.40 1.23 -13.95
C CYS A 109 21.25 2.12 -14.48
N LEU A 110 20.12 1.51 -14.83
CA LEU A 110 18.91 2.22 -15.27
C LEU A 110 18.32 3.11 -14.16
N VAL A 111 18.34 2.66 -12.89
CA VAL A 111 17.92 3.46 -11.74
C VAL A 111 18.92 4.60 -11.43
N ARG A 112 20.23 4.34 -11.53
CA ARG A 112 21.31 5.33 -11.38
C ARG A 112 21.20 6.45 -12.42
N SER A 113 20.70 6.11 -13.62
CA SER A 113 20.43 7.00 -14.76
C SER A 113 19.09 7.75 -14.66
N SER A 114 18.32 7.56 -13.59
CA SER A 114 17.03 8.24 -13.37
C SER A 114 15.99 8.02 -14.48
N ASP A 115 15.95 6.82 -15.09
CA ASP A 115 14.96 6.51 -16.14
C ASP A 115 13.52 6.73 -15.63
N PRO A 116 12.65 7.43 -16.39
CA PRO A 116 11.31 7.79 -15.95
C PRO A 116 10.34 6.61 -15.83
N ARG A 117 10.65 5.44 -16.41
CA ARG A 117 9.82 4.22 -16.35
C ARG A 117 9.90 3.53 -14.99
N VAL A 118 10.95 3.78 -14.22
CA VAL A 118 11.16 3.18 -12.89
C VAL A 118 11.05 4.26 -11.83
N GLY A 119 10.27 3.98 -10.78
CA GLY A 119 9.95 4.91 -9.71
C GLY A 119 8.46 5.09 -9.54
N VAL A 120 7.97 4.82 -8.34
CA VAL A 120 6.59 5.12 -7.94
C VAL A 120 6.62 6.17 -6.84
N TRP A 121 5.87 7.26 -7.03
CA TRP A 121 5.72 8.28 -6.00
C TRP A 121 5.00 7.69 -4.79
N PRO A 122 5.59 7.80 -3.58
CA PRO A 122 4.97 7.32 -2.36
C PRO A 122 3.65 8.07 -2.17
N GLN A 123 2.54 7.35 -2.23
CA GLN A 123 1.24 7.94 -1.97
C GLN A 123 1.23 8.43 -0.52
N GLU A 124 1.17 9.74 -0.33
CA GLU A 124 0.95 10.31 1.00
C GLU A 124 -0.34 9.71 1.55
N LYS A 125 -0.23 8.92 2.62
CA LYS A 125 -1.39 8.35 3.29
C LYS A 125 -2.16 9.50 3.92
N ALA A 126 -3.11 10.06 3.17
CA ALA A 126 -4.04 11.07 3.65
C ALA A 126 -4.59 10.59 5.00
N ARG A 127 -4.18 11.29 6.08
CA ARG A 127 -4.51 10.90 7.45
C ARG A 127 -6.02 10.90 7.57
N LYS A 128 -6.64 9.70 7.48
CA LYS A 128 -8.08 9.53 7.68
C LYS A 128 -8.39 10.06 9.08
N LYS A 129 -8.91 11.30 9.16
CA LYS A 129 -9.41 11.87 10.41
C LYS A 129 -10.51 10.93 10.89
N THR A 130 -10.19 10.10 11.88
CA THR A 130 -11.14 9.16 12.47
C THR A 130 -12.28 9.98 13.07
N LYS A 131 -13.39 10.11 12.34
CA LYS A 131 -14.64 10.64 12.89
C LYS A 131 -15.03 9.71 14.03
N LYS A 132 -14.71 10.10 15.27
CA LYS A 132 -15.20 9.44 16.48
C LYS A 132 -16.72 9.37 16.34
N ARG A 133 -17.27 8.16 16.13
CA ARG A 133 -18.70 7.92 16.22
C ARG A 133 -19.08 8.12 17.67
N THR A 134 -19.50 9.34 18.04
CA THR A 134 -20.15 9.61 19.31
C THR A 134 -21.41 8.76 19.37
N VAL A 135 -21.34 7.64 20.09
CA VAL A 135 -22.47 6.73 20.27
C VAL A 135 -23.55 7.47 21.06
N LYS A 136 -24.56 8.01 20.36
CA LYS A 136 -25.75 8.56 21.01
C LYS A 136 -26.46 7.40 21.71
N LYS A 137 -26.32 7.37 23.03
CA LYS A 137 -26.88 6.37 23.95
C LYS A 137 -28.41 6.50 23.93
N VAL A 138 -29.10 5.72 23.09
CA VAL A 138 -30.57 5.72 23.02
C VAL A 138 -31.14 5.02 24.26
N VAL A 139 -31.41 5.81 25.30
CA VAL A 139 -32.06 5.35 26.51
C VAL A 139 -33.55 5.10 26.22
N LYS A 140 -33.92 3.82 26.09
CA LYS A 140 -35.34 3.40 26.07
C LYS A 140 -36.02 3.72 27.41
N LYS A 141 -36.65 4.89 27.53
CA LYS A 141 -37.65 5.11 28.60
C LYS A 141 -38.97 4.47 28.19
N LYS A 142 -39.34 3.37 28.86
CA LYS A 142 -40.70 2.80 28.82
C LYS A 142 -41.67 3.85 29.40
N VAL A 143 -42.68 4.25 28.63
CA VAL A 143 -43.81 5.04 29.16
C VAL A 143 -44.97 4.09 29.42
N THR A 144 -45.28 3.87 30.70
CA THR A 144 -46.44 3.09 31.14
C THR A 144 -47.71 3.95 31.06
N LYS A 145 -48.77 3.42 30.43
CA LYS A 145 -50.11 4.02 30.45
C LYS A 145 -50.67 4.00 31.88
N LYS A 146 -51.01 5.16 32.45
CA LYS A 146 -52.08 5.33 33.45
C LYS A 146 -52.33 6.82 33.77
N VAL A 147 -53.43 7.38 33.26
CA VAL A 147 -54.18 8.47 33.93
C VAL A 147 -55.66 8.18 33.69
N ALA A 148 -56.47 8.27 34.75
CA ALA A 148 -57.91 8.05 34.71
C ALA A 148 -58.69 9.35 34.96
N LYS A 149 -59.92 9.39 34.43
CA LYS A 149 -61.06 10.28 34.67
C LYS A 149 -60.97 11.31 35.83
N LYS A 150 -61.26 12.59 35.52
CA LYS A 150 -62.36 13.41 36.11
C LYS A 150 -62.51 14.73 35.31
N VAL A 151 -63.63 15.00 34.63
CA VAL A 151 -64.93 15.61 35.06
C VAL A 151 -65.03 17.13 34.80
N VAL A 152 -65.78 17.47 33.75
CA VAL A 152 -66.83 18.51 33.60
C VAL A 152 -66.72 19.83 34.40
N SER A 153 -66.73 20.99 33.71
CA SER A 153 -67.87 21.95 33.79
C SER A 153 -67.79 23.19 32.85
N ARG A 154 -68.95 23.49 32.24
CA ARG A 154 -69.50 24.77 31.71
C ARG A 154 -68.60 26.03 31.83
N SER A 155 -68.21 26.69 30.73
CA SER A 155 -68.83 27.93 30.17
C SER A 155 -67.86 28.56 29.12
N LYS A 156 -68.21 29.42 28.14
CA LYS A 156 -69.50 29.97 27.63
C LYS A 156 -69.36 30.40 26.14
N LYS A 157 -70.41 31.06 25.61
CA LYS A 157 -70.49 31.95 24.41
C LYS A 157 -71.40 33.15 24.82
N PRO A 158 -71.65 34.24 24.03
CA PRO A 158 -71.50 34.44 22.58
C PRO A 158 -71.00 35.87 22.16
N VAL A 159 -71.36 36.33 20.94
CA VAL A 159 -71.40 37.75 20.43
C VAL A 159 -70.06 38.27 19.85
N LYS A 160 -69.95 38.92 18.67
CA LYS A 160 -70.87 39.45 17.61
C LYS A 160 -70.15 39.31 16.23
N ARG A 161 -70.81 38.94 15.11
CA ARG A 161 -71.20 39.84 13.99
C ARG A 161 -70.38 41.15 13.88
N ARG A 162 -69.89 41.57 12.71
CA ARG A 162 -70.48 41.44 11.37
C ARG A 162 -69.39 41.50 10.30
#